data_AF-A0AAV0VU58-F1
#
_entry.id   AF-A0AAV0VU58-F1
#
_cell.length_a   1.000
_cell.length_b   1.000
_cell.length_c   1.000
_cell.angle_alpha   90.00
_cell.angle_beta   90.00
_cell.angle_gamma   90.00
#
_symmetry.space_group_name_H-M   'P 1'
#
loop_
_entity.id
_entity.type
_entity.pdbx_description
1 polymer ?
#
loop_
_entity_poly.entity_id
_entity_poly.type
_entity_poly.pdbx_seq_one_letter_code
_entity_poly.pdbx_strand_id
1 'polypeptide(L)'
;MATASVSVEFQNLTLSECFDQGLSSYESICESTEPAKESGTQYRIIKCMKILEHTTQLVSAAGMFSDNETIEEIPTADVKYMLLPFMLGSLALKLTNNGNRLDVSKS
;
A
#
# COMPACT_ATOMS: atom_id res chain seq x y z
N MET A 1 -8.20 -18.67 -8.77
CA MET A 1 -7.69 -18.10 -10.03
C MET A 1 -7.44 -16.58 -10.00
N ALA A 2 -8.04 -15.80 -9.08
CA ALA A 2 -7.89 -14.34 -9.05
C ALA A 2 -6.55 -13.81 -8.46
N THR A 3 -5.75 -14.66 -7.81
CA THR A 3 -4.49 -14.23 -7.16
C THR A 3 -3.34 -14.07 -8.14
N ALA A 4 -3.30 -14.86 -9.23
CA ALA A 4 -2.25 -14.78 -10.24
C ALA A 4 -2.36 -13.53 -11.13
N SER A 5 -3.56 -13.00 -11.33
CA SER A 5 -3.78 -11.89 -12.29
C SER A 5 -3.29 -10.54 -11.77
N VAL A 6 -3.30 -10.33 -10.46
CA VAL A 6 -2.83 -9.07 -9.85
C VAL A 6 -1.30 -8.99 -9.85
N SER A 7 -0.61 -10.12 -9.67
CA SER A 7 0.86 -10.16 -9.69
C SER A 7 1.47 -9.84 -11.04
N VAL A 8 0.72 -10.01 -12.14
CA VAL A 8 1.19 -9.71 -13.51
C VAL A 8 1.03 -8.22 -13.86
N GLU A 9 0.07 -7.50 -13.26
CA GLU A 9 -0.16 -6.07 -13.54
C GLU A 9 1.01 -5.16 -13.13
N PHE A 10 1.88 -5.59 -12.20
CA PHE A 10 2.93 -4.75 -11.62
C PHE A 10 4.36 -5.13 -12.00
N GLN A 11 4.56 -6.19 -12.77
CA GLN A 11 5.89 -6.74 -13.09
C GLN A 11 6.74 -5.83 -14.00
N ASN A 12 6.14 -4.81 -14.61
CA ASN A 12 6.79 -3.94 -15.59
C ASN A 12 6.79 -2.45 -15.21
N LEU A 13 6.35 -2.11 -14.00
CA LEU A 13 6.27 -0.73 -13.51
C LEU A 13 7.50 -0.40 -12.68
N THR A 14 7.99 0.83 -12.80
CA THR A 14 9.03 1.37 -11.93
C THR A 14 8.50 1.61 -10.52
N LEU A 15 9.41 1.77 -9.56
CA LEU A 15 9.09 2.04 -8.16
C LEU A 15 8.25 3.33 -8.02
N SER A 16 8.60 4.40 -8.74
CA SER A 16 7.78 5.63 -8.73
C SER A 16 6.40 5.38 -9.32
N GLU A 17 6.28 4.69 -10.45
CA GLU A 17 4.97 4.42 -11.05
C GLU A 17 4.07 3.57 -10.14
N CYS A 18 4.63 2.59 -9.43
CA CYS A 18 3.87 1.81 -8.44
C CYS A 18 3.36 2.72 -7.31
N PHE A 19 4.20 3.63 -6.82
CA PHE A 19 3.80 4.58 -5.77
C PHE A 19 2.76 5.58 -6.26
N ASP A 20 2.95 6.18 -7.43
CA ASP A 20 2.03 7.16 -8.00
C ASP A 20 0.65 6.55 -8.27
N GLN A 21 0.60 5.29 -8.75
CA GLN A 21 -0.65 4.53 -8.87
C GLN A 21 -1.28 4.21 -7.51
N GLY A 22 -0.47 3.78 -6.55
CA GLY A 22 -0.94 3.49 -5.18
C GLY A 22 -1.52 4.73 -4.51
N LEU A 23 -0.84 5.87 -4.65
CA LEU A 23 -1.24 7.17 -4.10
C LEU A 23 -2.52 7.68 -4.73
N SER A 24 -2.61 7.68 -6.06
CA SER A 24 -3.84 8.08 -6.77
C SER A 24 -5.04 7.21 -6.35
N SER A 25 -4.82 5.90 -6.17
CA SER A 25 -5.86 4.99 -5.71
C SER A 25 -6.25 5.25 -4.25
N TYR A 26 -5.27 5.52 -3.38
CA TYR A 26 -5.48 5.86 -1.98
C TYR A 26 -6.27 7.16 -1.81
N GLU A 27 -5.91 8.21 -2.55
CA GLU A 27 -6.63 9.49 -2.55
C GLU A 27 -8.08 9.29 -2.99
N SER A 28 -8.30 8.57 -4.09
CA SER A 28 -9.65 8.24 -4.58
C SER A 28 -10.48 7.42 -3.57
N ILE A 29 -9.84 6.60 -2.71
CA ILE A 29 -10.51 5.86 -1.62
C ILE A 29 -10.77 6.76 -0.41
N CYS A 30 -9.91 7.75 -0.16
CA CYS A 30 -10.07 8.71 0.92
C CYS A 30 -11.18 9.72 0.62
N GLU A 31 -11.26 10.22 -0.61
CA GLU A 31 -12.29 11.13 -1.09
C GLU A 31 -13.67 10.45 -1.25
N SER A 32 -13.68 9.14 -1.48
CA SER A 32 -14.92 8.37 -1.59
C SER A 32 -15.68 8.40 -0.27
N THR A 33 -16.93 8.88 -0.35
CA THR A 33 -17.91 8.83 0.73
C THR A 33 -18.69 7.51 0.74
N GLU A 34 -18.40 6.61 -0.20
CA GLU A 34 -19.02 5.30 -0.28
C GLU A 34 -18.70 4.50 0.98
N PRO A 35 -19.70 3.80 1.54
CA PRO A 35 -19.44 2.96 2.69
C PRO A 35 -18.46 1.85 2.33
N ALA A 36 -17.40 1.66 3.12
CA ALA A 36 -16.42 0.57 2.99
C ALA A 36 -17.01 -0.86 3.14
N LYS A 37 -18.34 -0.98 3.23
CA LYS A 37 -19.14 -2.20 3.28
C LYS A 37 -19.69 -2.60 1.90
N GLU A 38 -19.58 -1.73 0.90
CA GLU A 38 -19.87 -2.11 -0.48
C GLU A 38 -18.72 -2.95 -1.03
N SER A 39 -19.06 -4.10 -1.62
CA SER A 39 -18.08 -5.07 -2.15
C SER A 39 -17.11 -4.44 -3.17
N GLY A 40 -17.56 -3.40 -3.90
CA GLY A 40 -16.74 -2.63 -4.83
C GLY A 40 -15.67 -1.80 -4.11
N THR A 41 -16.03 -1.09 -3.05
CA THR A 41 -15.10 -0.27 -2.26
C THR A 41 -14.09 -1.14 -1.52
N GLN A 42 -14.50 -2.29 -0.97
CA GLN A 42 -13.58 -3.25 -0.35
C GLN A 42 -12.56 -3.81 -1.35
N TYR A 43 -13.02 -4.18 -2.54
CA TYR A 43 -12.12 -4.65 -3.60
C TYR A 43 -11.10 -3.57 -3.99
N ARG A 44 -11.52 -2.31 -4.10
CA ARG A 44 -10.62 -1.17 -4.36
C ARG A 44 -9.59 -0.99 -3.25
N ILE A 45 -10.01 -1.05 -1.98
CA ILE A 45 -9.11 -0.98 -0.81
C ILE A 45 -8.08 -2.10 -0.86
N ILE A 46 -8.51 -3.36 -1.06
CA ILE A 46 -7.61 -4.51 -1.12
C ILE A 46 -6.65 -4.41 -2.31
N LYS A 47 -7.12 -3.94 -3.48
CA LYS A 47 -6.24 -3.72 -4.65
C LYS A 47 -5.19 -2.66 -4.36
N CYS A 48 -5.58 -1.52 -3.76
CA CYS A 48 -4.68 -0.44 -3.38
C CYS A 48 -3.64 -0.91 -2.35
N MET A 49 -4.05 -1.66 -1.31
CA MET A 49 -3.12 -2.22 -0.32
C MET A 49 -2.05 -3.10 -0.98
N LYS A 50 -2.41 -3.96 -1.94
CA LYS A 50 -1.44 -4.81 -2.65
C LYS A 50 -0.41 -4.00 -3.45
N ILE A 51 -0.82 -2.89 -4.06
CA ILE A 51 0.09 -1.99 -4.78
C ILE A 51 1.10 -1.35 -3.81
N LEU A 52 0.62 -0.86 -2.68
CA LEU A 52 1.46 -0.23 -1.66
C LEU A 52 2.38 -1.25 -0.97
N GLU A 53 1.92 -2.48 -0.73
CA GLU A 53 2.75 -3.59 -0.24
C GLU A 53 3.86 -3.95 -1.24
N HIS A 54 3.53 -4.07 -2.53
CA HIS A 54 4.53 -4.31 -3.57
C HIS A 54 5.56 -3.18 -3.63
N THR A 55 5.11 -1.92 -3.55
CA THR A 55 5.99 -0.75 -3.49
C THR A 55 6.90 -0.80 -2.26
N THR A 56 6.35 -1.19 -1.10
CA THR A 56 7.13 -1.36 0.15
C THR A 56 8.21 -2.43 0.00
N GLN A 57 7.91 -3.55 -0.69
CA GLN A 57 8.90 -4.58 -0.98
C GLN A 57 10.00 -4.06 -1.92
N LEU A 58 9.66 -3.27 -2.93
CA LEU A 58 10.64 -2.67 -3.84
C LEU A 58 11.56 -1.68 -3.12
N VAL A 59 10.99 -0.83 -2.25
CA VAL A 59 11.75 0.12 -1.41
C VAL A 59 12.69 -0.62 -0.45
N SER A 60 12.20 -1.69 0.16
CA SER A 60 13.00 -2.55 1.04
C SER A 60 14.12 -3.25 0.28
N ALA A 61 13.84 -3.79 -0.91
CA ALA A 61 14.83 -4.44 -1.77
C ALA A 61 15.86 -3.46 -2.33
N ALA A 62 15.48 -2.20 -2.55
CA ALA A 62 16.37 -1.12 -2.96
C ALA A 62 17.28 -0.65 -1.81
N GLY A 63 17.01 -1.06 -0.56
CA GLY A 63 17.80 -0.67 0.60
C GLY A 63 17.70 0.81 0.93
N MET A 64 16.61 1.49 0.51
CA MET A 64 16.43 2.94 0.64
C MET A 64 16.35 3.45 2.10
N PHE A 65 16.08 2.54 3.03
CA PHE A 65 15.99 2.83 4.46
C PHE A 65 16.79 1.76 5.19
N SER A 66 18.11 1.79 5.06
CA SER A 66 19.00 0.93 5.83
C SER A 66 19.14 1.43 7.26
N ASP A 67 19.23 0.54 8.24
CA ASP A 67 19.44 0.86 9.67
C ASP A 67 20.73 1.67 9.93
N ASN A 68 21.62 1.78 8.93
CA ASN A 68 22.89 2.48 9.01
C ASN A 68 22.92 3.81 8.23
N GLU A 69 21.79 4.29 7.70
CA GLU A 69 21.66 5.61 7.07
C GLU A 69 21.16 6.65 8.08
N THR A 70 21.89 7.76 8.20
CA THR A 70 21.39 8.97 8.86
C THR A 70 20.23 9.56 8.05
N ILE A 71 19.13 9.95 8.71
CA ILE A 71 17.92 10.53 8.10
C ILE A 71 18.22 11.72 7.15
N GLU A 72 19.37 12.39 7.34
CA GLU A 72 19.86 13.48 6.48
C GLU A 72 20.41 13.04 5.11
N GLU A 73 20.63 11.75 4.85
CA GLU A 73 21.13 11.23 3.55
C GLU A 73 20.03 10.68 2.63
N ILE A 74 18.76 10.66 3.05
CA ILE A 74 17.66 10.22 2.19
C ILE A 74 17.43 11.27 1.09
N PRO A 75 17.52 10.91 -0.21
CA PRO A 75 17.23 11.84 -1.29
C PRO A 75 15.80 12.39 -1.15
N THR A 76 15.59 13.68 -1.40
CA THR A 76 14.25 14.32 -1.32
C THR A 76 13.19 13.58 -2.15
N ALA A 77 13.61 12.90 -3.22
CA ALA A 77 12.75 12.07 -4.07
C ALA A 77 12.21 10.81 -3.37
N ASP A 78 12.93 10.29 -2.38
CA ASP A 78 12.65 9.01 -1.70
C ASP A 78 11.91 9.19 -0.37
N VAL A 79 11.94 10.41 0.20
CA VAL A 79 11.20 10.80 1.42
C VAL A 79 9.71 10.42 1.33
N LYS A 80 9.11 10.50 0.13
CA LYS A 80 7.70 10.15 -0.10
C LYS A 80 7.37 8.70 0.23
N TYR A 81 8.34 7.79 0.10
CA TYR A 81 8.14 6.36 0.39
C TYR A 81 8.02 6.06 1.89
N MET A 82 8.44 6.99 2.76
CA MET A 82 8.19 6.88 4.21
C MET A 82 6.70 6.95 4.58
N LEU A 83 5.84 7.39 3.66
CA LEU A 83 4.39 7.44 3.86
C LEU A 83 3.71 6.07 3.66
N LEU A 84 4.39 5.09 3.07
CA LEU A 84 3.83 3.77 2.79
C LEU A 84 3.23 3.08 4.03
N PRO A 85 3.91 3.04 5.20
CA PRO A 85 3.34 2.43 6.41
C PRO A 85 2.07 3.15 6.90
N PHE A 86 2.05 4.49 6.80
CA PHE A 86 0.87 5.29 7.17
C PHE A 86 -0.32 4.99 6.26
N MET A 87 -0.10 4.98 4.94
CA MET A 87 -1.17 4.70 3.97
C MET A 87 -1.74 3.28 4.14
N LEU A 88 -0.86 2.29 4.31
CA LEU A 88 -1.28 0.91 4.58
C LEU A 88 -2.08 0.79 5.89
N GLY A 89 -1.62 1.45 6.96
CA GLY A 89 -2.36 1.49 8.23
C GLY A 89 -3.74 2.14 8.10
N SER A 90 -3.82 3.27 7.39
CA SER A 90 -5.07 3.98 7.11
C SER A 90 -6.08 3.10 6.35
N LEU A 91 -5.63 2.40 5.30
CA LEU A 91 -6.46 1.46 4.55
C LEU A 91 -6.89 0.26 5.39
N ALA A 92 -5.99 -0.29 6.21
CA ALA A 92 -6.31 -1.40 7.11
C ALA A 92 -7.38 -1.01 8.13
N LEU A 93 -7.38 0.22 8.65
CA LEU A 93 -8.43 0.74 9.53
C LEU A 93 -9.77 0.88 8.80
N LYS A 94 -9.77 1.42 7.58
CA LYS A 94 -10.98 1.50 6.71
C LYS A 94 -11.55 0.12 6.40
N LEU A 95 -10.71 -0.90 6.26
CA LEU A 95 -11.15 -2.28 6.04
C LEU A 95 -11.66 -2.96 7.33
N THR A 96 -10.93 -2.81 8.44
CA THR A 96 -11.22 -3.48 9.73
C THR A 96 -12.44 -2.93 10.44
N ASN A 97 -12.76 -1.64 10.27
CA ASN A 97 -14.01 -1.05 10.76
C ASN A 97 -15.27 -1.74 10.16
N ASN A 98 -15.10 -2.63 9.18
CA ASN A 98 -16.19 -3.15 8.35
C ASN A 98 -16.25 -4.69 8.23
N GLY A 99 -15.34 -5.46 8.83
CA GLY A 99 -15.46 -6.92 8.81
C GLY A 99 -14.20 -7.62 9.30
N ASN A 100 -14.35 -8.37 10.39
CA ASN A 100 -13.37 -9.27 10.99
C ASN A 100 -12.15 -8.56 11.61
N ARG A 101 -12.17 -8.49 12.94
CA ARG A 101 -10.94 -8.63 13.72
C ARG A 101 -10.31 -9.96 13.30
N LEU A 102 -9.26 -9.92 12.49
CA LEU A 102 -8.42 -11.08 12.28
C LEU A 102 -7.67 -11.27 13.60
N ASP A 103 -8.11 -12.26 14.37
CA ASP A 103 -7.36 -12.88 15.46
C ASP A 103 -5.96 -13.23 14.96
N VAL A 104 -4.99 -12.36 15.20
CA VAL A 104 -3.57 -12.74 15.19
C VAL A 104 -3.30 -13.46 16.52
N SER A 105 -3.92 -14.62 16.67
CA SER A 105 -3.46 -15.61 17.64
C SER A 105 -2.22 -16.24 17.03
N LYS A 106 -1.06 -15.74 17.47
CA LYS A 106 0.23 -16.41 17.28
C LYS A 106 0.09 -17.87 17.70
N SER A 107 0.44 -18.80 16.80
CA SER A 107 0.76 -20.20 17.14
C SER A 107 2.26 -20.41 16.96
#